data_AF-A0A847XU13-F1
#
_entry.id   AF-A0A847XU13-F1
#
_cell.length_a   1.000
_cell.length_b   1.000
_cell.length_c   1.000
_cell.angle_alpha   90.00
_cell.angle_beta   90.00
_cell.angle_gamma   90.00
#
_symmetry.space_group_name_H-M   'P 1'
#
loop_
_entity.id
_entity.type
_entity.pdbx_description
1 polymer ?
#
loop_
_entity_poly.entity_id
_entity_poly.type
_entity_poly.pdbx_seq_one_letter_code
_entity_poly.pdbx_strand_id
1 'polypeptide(L)' 'FTLHASGHNPRPDQGARWRQRILHKFRYMPDKSKVAGCVGCGRCSRSCPAGINILDTVTAL' A
#
# COMPACT_ATOMS: atom_id res chain seq x y z
N PHE A 1 -0.45 -5.03 -10.27
CA PHE A 1 -1.19 -6.15 -10.86
C PHE A 1 -2.26 -6.59 -9.88
N THR A 2 -3.53 -6.49 -10.25
CA THR A 2 -4.67 -6.91 -9.41
C THR A 2 -5.71 -7.70 -10.16
N LEU A 3 -5.60 -7.82 -11.49
CA LEU A 3 -6.47 -8.73 -12.25
C LEU A 3 -5.99 -10.17 -12.03
N HIS A 4 -6.87 -11.01 -11.50
CA HIS A 4 -6.58 -12.43 -11.32
C HIS A 4 -6.73 -13.18 -12.64
N ALA A 5 -6.09 -14.34 -12.77
CA ALA A 5 -6.25 -15.22 -13.94
C ALA A 5 -7.69 -15.70 -14.13
N SER A 6 -8.51 -15.72 -13.07
CA SER A 6 -9.94 -16.01 -13.13
C SER A 6 -10.79 -14.86 -13.69
N GLY A 7 -10.20 -13.73 -14.09
CA GLY A 7 -10.90 -12.54 -14.58
C GLY A 7 -11.45 -11.62 -13.49
N HIS A 8 -11.45 -12.06 -12.22
CA HIS A 8 -11.86 -11.21 -11.11
C HIS A 8 -10.78 -10.20 -10.73
N ASN A 9 -11.17 -8.93 -10.54
CA ASN A 9 -10.29 -7.89 -10.02
C ASN A 9 -10.85 -7.36 -8.70
N PRO A 10 -10.33 -7.79 -7.53
CA PRO A 10 -10.85 -7.37 -6.23
C PRO A 10 -10.56 -5.89 -5.91
N ARG A 11 -9.68 -5.22 -6.68
CA ARG A 11 -9.29 -3.82 -6.48
C ARG A 11 -9.23 -3.11 -7.83
N PRO A 12 -10.41 -2.80 -8.43
CA PRO A 12 -10.48 -2.19 -9.75
C PRO A 12 -9.91 -0.77 -9.73
N ASP A 13 -10.25 0.02 -8.71
CA ASP A 13 -9.90 1.42 -8.56
C ASP A 13 -8.50 1.64 -7.95
N GLN A 14 -7.90 2.79 -8.27
CA GLN A 14 -6.57 3.15 -7.76
C GLN A 14 -6.59 3.39 -6.24
N GLY A 15 -7.69 3.93 -5.70
CA GLY A 15 -7.85 4.19 -4.28
C GLY A 15 -7.75 2.92 -3.43
N ALA A 16 -8.47 1.86 -3.82
CA ALA A 16 -8.45 0.57 -3.14
C ALA A 16 -7.07 -0.11 -3.21
N ARG A 17 -6.35 0.06 -4.33
CA ARG A 17 -4.96 -0.42 -4.45
C ARG A 17 -4.03 0.35 -3.52
N TRP A 18 -4.18 1.66 -3.42
CA TRP A 18 -3.40 2.48 -2.51
C TRP A 18 -3.72 2.13 -1.05
N ARG A 19 -4.99 2.11 -0.67
CA ARG A 19 -5.45 1.66 0.65
C ARG A 19 -4.85 0.31 1.03
N GLN A 20 -4.87 -0.67 0.13
CA GLN A 20 -4.25 -1.97 0.37
C GLN A 20 -2.74 -1.86 0.62
N ARG A 21 -2.01 -1.01 -0.12
CA ARG A 21 -0.57 -0.79 0.07
C ARG A 21 -0.24 -0.22 1.45
N ILE A 22 -1.02 0.75 1.93
CA ILE A 22 -0.86 1.32 3.28
C ILE A 22 -1.16 0.26 4.32
N LEU A 23 -2.36 -0.34 4.26
CA LEU A 23 -2.79 -1.32 5.25
C LEU A 23 -1.87 -2.53 5.31
N HIS A 24 -1.35 -3.00 4.17
CA HIS A 24 -0.43 -4.12 4.16
C HIS A 24 0.88 -3.82 4.92
N LYS A 25 1.36 -2.58 4.85
CA LYS A 25 2.61 -2.17 5.51
C LYS A 25 2.44 -1.85 7.00
N PHE A 26 1.37 -1.15 7.36
CA PHE A 26 1.20 -0.54 8.68
C PHE A 26 0.18 -1.23 9.58
N ARG A 27 -0.70 -2.08 9.02
CA ARG A 27 -1.71 -2.82 9.80
C ARG A 27 -1.53 -4.33 9.66
N TYR A 28 -1.65 -4.87 8.45
CA TYR A 28 -1.70 -6.31 8.25
C TYR A 28 -0.39 -7.03 8.56
N MET A 29 0.77 -6.50 8.14
CA MET A 29 2.06 -7.11 8.48
C MET A 29 2.34 -7.09 9.99
N PRO A 30 2.14 -5.95 10.69
CA PRO A 30 2.24 -5.93 12.15
C PRO A 30 1.25 -6.88 12.83
N ASP A 31 -0.02 -6.92 12.39
CA ASP A 31 -1.05 -7.75 13.00
C ASP A 31 -0.76 -9.24 12.84
N LYS A 32 -0.46 -9.68 11.60
CA LYS A 32 -0.33 -11.10 11.23
C LYS A 32 1.04 -11.69 11.51
N SER A 33 2.09 -10.93 11.23
CA SER A 33 3.47 -11.41 11.20
C SER A 33 4.38 -10.72 12.22
N LYS A 34 3.86 -9.76 13.01
CA LYS A 34 4.63 -9.00 14.02
C LYS A 34 5.88 -8.31 13.47
N VAL A 35 5.89 -8.03 12.15
CA VAL A 35 6.97 -7.34 11.47
C VAL A 35 6.50 -6.02 10.90
N ALA A 36 7.39 -5.03 10.89
CA ALA A 36 7.15 -3.76 10.23
C ALA A 36 7.29 -3.92 8.70
N GLY A 37 6.24 -3.61 7.94
CA GLY A 37 6.27 -3.67 6.48
C GLY A 37 6.90 -2.44 5.80
N CYS A 38 7.35 -1.47 6.60
CA CYS A 38 8.02 -0.25 6.17
C CYS A 38 9.30 -0.07 6.99
N VAL A 39 10.42 0.17 6.31
CA VAL A 39 11.74 0.42 6.91
C VAL A 39 12.25 1.84 6.66
N GLY A 40 11.39 2.75 6.17
CA GLY A 40 11.78 4.15 5.91
C GLY A 40 12.63 4.38 4.65
N CYS A 41 12.78 3.40 3.74
CA CYS A 41 13.66 3.53 2.57
C CYS A 41 13.22 4.57 1.49
N GLY A 42 12.02 5.15 1.62
CA GLY A 42 11.48 6.18 0.71
C GLY A 42 11.20 5.73 -0.74
N ARG A 43 11.39 4.45 -1.06
CA ARG A 43 11.22 3.94 -2.44
C ARG A 43 9.82 4.20 -3.00
N CYS A 44 8.80 4.09 -2.16
CA CYS A 44 7.40 4.27 -2.57
C CYS A 44 7.09 5.70 -3.00
N SER A 45 7.60 6.71 -2.31
CA SER A 45 7.41 8.12 -2.67
C SER A 45 8.23 8.48 -3.92
N ARG A 46 9.47 7.99 -4.03
CA ARG A 46 10.32 8.24 -5.21
C ARG A 46 9.78 7.63 -6.51
N SER A 47 9.19 6.44 -6.42
CA SER A 47 8.68 5.74 -7.59
C SER A 47 7.23 6.10 -7.93
N CYS A 48 6.59 6.99 -7.18
CA CYS A 48 5.18 7.30 -7.40
C CYS A 48 5.07 8.29 -8.57
N PRO A 49 4.43 7.92 -9.69
CA PRO A 49 4.26 8.85 -10.82
C PRO A 49 3.33 10.03 -10.49
N ALA A 50 2.49 9.88 -9.47
CA ALA A 50 1.58 10.92 -9.00
C ALA A 50 2.16 11.79 -7.88
N GLY A 51 3.43 11.58 -7.49
CA GLY A 51 4.08 12.35 -6.42
C GLY A 51 3.51 12.12 -5.01
N ILE A 52 2.75 11.04 -4.80
CA ILE A 52 2.10 10.75 -3.51
C ILE A 52 3.14 10.21 -2.52
N ASN A 53 3.19 10.81 -1.34
CA ASN A 53 4.02 10.37 -0.23
C ASN A 53 3.24 9.53 0.78
N ILE A 54 3.77 8.34 1.10
CA ILE A 54 3.09 7.41 2.01
C ILE A 54 3.08 7.92 3.46
N LEU A 55 4.10 8.68 3.87
CA LEU A 55 4.21 9.16 5.25
C LEU A 55 3.08 10.13 5.54
N ASP A 56 2.90 11.12 4.66
CA ASP A 56 1.86 12.14 4.78
C ASP A 56 0.46 11.50 4.87
N THR A 57 0.23 10.43 4.09
CA THR A 57 -1.06 9.70 4.13
C THR A 57 -1.30 8.92 5.41
N VAL A 58 -0.24 8.48 6.11
CA VAL A 58 -0.36 7.74 7.37
C VAL A 58 -0.49 8.68 8.54
N THR A 59 0.21 9.82 8.52
CA THR A 59 0.11 10.85 9.57
C THR A 59 -1.22 11.60 9.54
N ALA A 60 -1.92 11.58 8.40
CA ALA A 60 -3.24 12.20 8.25
C ALA A 60 -4.41 11.30 8.70
N LEU A 61 -4.13 10.08 9.18
CA LEU A 61 -5.11 9.14 9.75
C LEU A 61 -5.10 9.19 11.28
#